data_AF-A0A9E2MN85-F1
#
_entry.id   AF-A0A9E2MN85-F1
#
_cell.length_a   1.000
_cell.length_b   1.000
_cell.length_c   1.000
_cell.angle_alpha   90.00
_cell.angle_beta   90.00
_cell.angle_gamma   90.00
#
_symmetry.space_group_name_H-M   'P 1'
#
loop_
_entity.id
_entity.type
_entity.pdbx_description
1 polymer ?
#
loop_
_entity_poly.entity_id
_entity_poly.type
_entity_poly.pdbx_seq_one_letter_code
_entity_poly.pdbx_strand_id
1 'polypeptide(L)'
;MNKNYPRLLVADKKGSVYDVPFLQGTGMKACEYYSLYKENLVKLHPDSELFMLTDRHPIGFDPRKSRFVQIEHNPLINRKEPCYAVAAFLPPGYTATYSSAYWENDKTSLLPLFSYAAVVFYKDAFYATGVRVDREKRQELKGMNMEIVKGNVKIFRKMFPKNRLVEHIVSCALLYGCPAAKNFFLKRYEGPLPSSPTCNARCLGCISYQPGKGCSVTQPRIKFVPTPEEIAEVALFHIKNVKDAIVSFGQGCEGEPLMVSDVLEKAVCLIRKGTSKGLINLNTNASKPEAIIRLFRAGLNSIRVSVNSFQKTYYERYYMPQGYSFREVVKSIGAAKRAGGFVSINYLTLPGFNDSEKEVFSLKKFLDKTNIDMIQWRNLNYDPMVYFEKLGIKPGKDRMIGIDVLIKKVKKEYPQLMHGYFNPSFKKIKRSKNNVLY
;
A
#
# COMPACT_ATOMS: atom_id res chain seq x y z
N MET A 1 -38.26 -15.58 6.92
CA MET A 1 -37.29 -15.82 5.83
C MET A 1 -35.89 -15.58 6.36
N ASN A 2 -35.10 -16.64 6.57
CA ASN A 2 -33.66 -16.52 6.88
C ASN A 2 -32.97 -15.96 5.63
N LYS A 3 -32.90 -14.63 5.52
CA LYS A 3 -32.23 -13.99 4.39
C LYS A 3 -30.72 -14.16 4.63
N ASN A 4 -30.11 -15.08 3.89
CA ASN A 4 -28.67 -15.41 3.94
C ASN A 4 -27.82 -14.33 3.22
N TYR A 5 -28.02 -13.06 3.57
CA TYR A 5 -27.16 -11.97 3.09
C TYR A 5 -26.03 -11.69 4.10
N PRO A 6 -24.92 -11.09 3.66
CA PRO A 6 -23.91 -10.55 4.56
C PRO A 6 -24.51 -9.43 5.41
N ARG A 7 -24.37 -9.54 6.74
CA ARG A 7 -24.98 -8.61 7.71
C ARG A 7 -24.09 -7.40 7.91
N LEU A 8 -24.72 -6.24 8.05
CA LEU A 8 -24.03 -5.00 8.40
C LEU A 8 -23.36 -5.14 9.77
N LEU A 9 -22.18 -4.53 9.93
CA LEU A 9 -21.49 -4.38 11.20
C LEU A 9 -21.58 -2.94 11.70
N VAL A 10 -21.77 -2.78 13.01
CA VAL A 10 -21.73 -1.49 13.72
C VAL A 10 -20.85 -1.62 14.96
N ALA A 11 -20.20 -0.53 15.37
CA ALA A 11 -19.45 -0.45 16.62
C ALA A 11 -20.11 0.50 17.61
N ASP A 12 -20.07 0.17 18.90
CA ASP A 12 -20.46 1.09 19.98
C ASP A 12 -19.30 2.03 20.36
N LYS A 13 -19.56 2.99 21.27
CA LYS A 13 -18.54 3.92 21.80
C LYS A 13 -17.34 3.26 22.46
N LYS A 14 -17.46 2.00 22.89
CA LYS A 14 -16.37 1.24 23.52
C LYS A 14 -15.56 0.45 22.48
N GLY A 15 -15.96 0.48 21.21
CA GLY A 15 -15.34 -0.28 20.12
C GLY A 15 -15.81 -1.74 20.04
N SER A 16 -16.85 -2.13 20.77
CA SER A 16 -17.43 -3.48 20.62
C SER A 16 -18.21 -3.53 19.31
N VAL A 17 -18.00 -4.58 18.53
CA VAL A 17 -18.56 -4.75 17.19
C VAL A 17 -19.75 -5.72 17.22
N TYR A 18 -20.86 -5.33 16.61
CA TYR A 18 -22.09 -6.11 16.54
C TYR A 18 -22.54 -6.23 15.08
N ASP A 19 -23.12 -7.37 14.71
CA ASP A 19 -23.85 -7.48 13.45
C ASP A 19 -25.31 -7.06 13.63
N VAL A 20 -25.90 -6.45 12.60
CA VAL A 20 -27.30 -6.04 12.59
C VAL A 20 -28.11 -7.02 11.73
N PRO A 21 -28.84 -7.99 12.32
CA PRO A 21 -29.38 -9.14 11.57
C PRO A 21 -30.38 -8.78 10.47
N PHE A 22 -31.09 -7.67 10.62
CA PHE A 22 -32.12 -7.21 9.69
C PHE A 22 -31.62 -6.21 8.64
N LEU A 23 -30.33 -5.85 8.65
CA LEU A 23 -29.72 -4.97 7.64
C LEU A 23 -28.61 -5.70 6.88
N GLN A 24 -28.66 -5.59 5.55
CA GLN A 24 -27.60 -6.08 4.68
C GLN A 24 -26.41 -5.12 4.71
N GLY A 25 -25.21 -5.70 4.71
CA GLY A 25 -23.95 -4.97 4.68
C GLY A 25 -23.76 -4.20 3.37
N THR A 26 -23.16 -3.04 3.48
CA THR A 26 -22.97 -2.09 2.38
C THR A 26 -21.48 -1.74 2.24
N GLY A 27 -21.02 -1.60 1.00
CA GLY A 27 -19.75 -0.99 0.67
C GLY A 27 -19.96 0.26 -0.16
N MET A 28 -18.94 1.10 -0.29
CA MET A 28 -19.00 2.30 -1.12
C MET A 28 -17.87 2.39 -2.14
N LYS A 29 -18.19 3.07 -3.24
CA LYS A 29 -17.26 3.47 -4.31
C LYS A 29 -17.64 4.88 -4.74
N ALA A 30 -16.70 5.82 -4.74
CA ALA A 30 -16.95 7.22 -5.16
C ALA A 30 -18.22 7.84 -4.53
N CYS A 31 -18.39 7.65 -3.22
CA CYS A 31 -19.54 8.11 -2.44
C CYS A 31 -20.90 7.47 -2.79
N GLU A 32 -20.93 6.45 -3.65
CA GLU A 32 -22.13 5.66 -3.96
C GLU A 32 -22.16 4.37 -3.14
N TYR A 33 -23.36 3.98 -2.71
CA TYR A 33 -23.57 2.81 -1.86
C TYR A 33 -23.97 1.58 -2.67
N TYR A 34 -23.41 0.43 -2.28
CA TYR A 34 -23.61 -0.85 -2.93
C TYR A 34 -23.93 -1.92 -1.88
N SER A 35 -25.02 -2.66 -2.08
CA SER A 35 -25.30 -3.86 -1.29
C SER A 35 -24.24 -4.91 -1.56
N LEU A 36 -23.72 -5.54 -0.49
CA LEU A 36 -22.68 -6.55 -0.60
C LEU A 36 -23.27 -7.96 -0.62
N TYR A 37 -22.72 -8.79 -1.49
CA TYR A 37 -23.10 -10.20 -1.68
C TYR A 37 -21.88 -11.11 -1.54
N LYS A 38 -22.11 -12.43 -1.44
CA LYS A 38 -21.04 -13.42 -1.22
C LYS A 38 -19.90 -13.33 -2.23
N GLU A 39 -20.19 -12.94 -3.47
CA GLU A 39 -19.25 -12.81 -4.58
C GLU A 39 -18.25 -11.66 -4.37
N ASN A 40 -18.60 -10.69 -3.52
CA ASN A 40 -17.75 -9.55 -3.20
C ASN A 40 -16.76 -9.85 -2.06
N LEU A 41 -16.92 -10.99 -1.39
CA LEU A 41 -16.33 -11.23 -0.07
C LEU A 41 -15.17 -12.22 -0.09
N VAL A 42 -14.16 -11.89 0.69
CA VAL A 42 -13.11 -12.81 1.14
C VAL A 42 -13.21 -12.96 2.65
N LYS A 43 -12.97 -14.17 3.16
CA LYS A 43 -12.91 -14.41 4.61
C LYS A 43 -11.83 -13.50 5.19
N LEU A 44 -12.15 -12.80 6.28
CA LEU A 44 -11.21 -11.86 6.89
C LEU A 44 -9.96 -12.62 7.32
N HIS A 45 -8.80 -12.15 6.86
CA HIS A 45 -7.53 -12.79 7.19
C HIS A 45 -7.20 -12.55 8.67
N PRO A 46 -6.59 -13.50 9.39
CA PRO A 46 -6.25 -13.32 10.82
C PRO A 46 -5.36 -12.12 11.12
N ASP A 47 -4.48 -11.75 10.18
CA ASP A 47 -3.61 -10.56 10.28
C ASP A 47 -4.33 -9.25 9.89
N SER A 48 -5.66 -9.27 9.71
CA SER A 48 -6.45 -8.06 9.48
C SER A 48 -6.81 -7.39 10.80
N GLU A 49 -7.04 -6.09 10.77
CA GLU A 49 -7.53 -5.33 11.92
C GLU A 49 -8.91 -4.74 11.60
N LEU A 50 -9.78 -4.66 12.62
CA LEU A 50 -11.06 -3.95 12.51
C LEU A 50 -10.91 -2.54 13.08
N PHE A 51 -11.50 -1.58 12.39
CA PHE A 51 -11.50 -0.18 12.80
C PHE A 51 -12.92 0.30 13.06
N MET A 52 -13.11 0.94 14.21
CA MET A 52 -14.24 1.81 14.46
C MET A 52 -13.96 3.17 13.81
N LEU A 53 -14.86 3.63 12.95
CA LEU A 53 -14.75 4.93 12.29
C LEU A 53 -15.52 5.97 13.11
N THR A 54 -14.83 6.63 14.04
CA THR A 54 -15.42 7.66 14.90
C THR A 54 -16.07 8.77 14.05
N ASP A 55 -17.26 9.21 14.46
CA ASP A 55 -18.10 10.21 13.80
C ASP A 55 -18.65 9.82 12.42
N ARG A 56 -18.51 8.55 12.02
CA ARG A 56 -19.04 8.02 10.76
C ARG A 56 -20.25 7.15 11.05
N HIS A 57 -21.41 7.55 10.52
CA HIS A 57 -22.64 6.81 10.69
C HIS A 57 -22.69 5.63 9.70
N PRO A 58 -22.88 4.38 10.16
CA PRO A 58 -22.98 3.24 9.27
C PRO A 58 -24.14 3.38 8.28
N ILE A 59 -23.94 2.86 7.07
CA ILE A 59 -24.98 2.74 6.05
C ILE A 59 -25.30 1.27 5.82
N GLY A 60 -26.54 0.88 6.09
CA GLY A 60 -27.07 -0.45 5.80
C GLY A 60 -28.04 -0.43 4.63
N PHE A 61 -28.23 -1.56 3.96
CA PHE A 61 -29.38 -1.73 3.06
C PHE A 61 -30.51 -2.42 3.82
N ASP A 62 -31.69 -1.79 3.86
CA ASP A 62 -32.91 -2.37 4.45
C ASP A 62 -33.65 -3.18 3.39
N PRO A 63 -33.63 -4.53 3.45
CA PRO A 63 -34.23 -5.39 2.43
C PRO A 63 -35.75 -5.47 2.50
N ARG A 64 -36.39 -4.81 3.49
CA ARG A 64 -37.86 -4.70 3.60
C ARG A 64 -38.35 -3.42 2.92
N LYS A 65 -37.58 -2.34 3.06
CA LYS A 65 -37.88 -1.03 2.45
C LYS A 65 -37.21 -0.82 1.09
N SER A 66 -36.35 -1.75 0.67
CA SER A 66 -35.57 -1.68 -0.58
C SER A 66 -34.78 -0.38 -0.73
N ARG A 67 -34.18 0.11 0.36
CA ARG A 67 -33.41 1.36 0.37
C ARG A 67 -32.23 1.32 1.32
N PHE A 68 -31.22 2.15 1.03
CA PHE A 68 -30.15 2.43 1.98
C PHE A 68 -30.67 3.26 3.15
N VAL A 69 -30.20 2.93 4.35
CA VAL A 69 -30.58 3.58 5.61
C VAL A 69 -29.32 3.97 6.39
N GLN A 70 -29.29 5.21 6.85
CA GLN A 70 -28.32 5.69 7.82
C GLN A 70 -28.71 5.24 9.22
N ILE A 71 -27.72 4.83 10.00
CA ILE A 71 -27.93 4.29 11.34
C ILE A 71 -27.19 5.19 12.33
N GLU A 72 -27.94 6.07 12.97
CA GLU A 72 -27.36 7.00 13.96
C GLU A 72 -27.18 6.34 15.33
N HIS A 73 -28.10 5.44 15.68
CA HIS A 73 -28.16 4.77 16.97
C HIS A 73 -28.09 3.26 16.82
N ASN A 74 -27.48 2.57 17.79
CA ASN A 74 -27.35 1.13 17.80
C ASN A 74 -28.74 0.48 17.74
N PRO A 75 -29.08 -0.22 16.65
CA PRO A 75 -30.43 -0.70 16.43
C PRO A 75 -30.73 -2.01 17.19
N LEU A 76 -29.77 -2.52 17.98
CA LEU A 76 -29.88 -3.74 18.78
C LEU A 76 -30.21 -3.47 20.25
N ILE A 77 -30.17 -2.21 20.68
CA ILE A 77 -30.37 -1.82 22.08
C ILE A 77 -31.55 -0.84 22.16
N ASN A 78 -32.45 -1.02 23.14
CA ASN A 78 -33.58 -0.12 23.40
C ASN A 78 -33.16 1.22 24.05
N ARG A 79 -31.98 1.73 23.72
CA ARG A 79 -31.45 3.02 24.16
C ARG A 79 -30.93 3.75 22.92
N LYS A 80 -31.12 5.08 22.87
CA LYS A 80 -30.57 5.94 21.82
C LYS A 80 -29.05 6.11 21.99
N GLU A 81 -28.32 5.02 22.04
CA GLU A 81 -26.86 5.02 22.07
C GLU A 81 -26.32 5.13 20.65
N PRO A 82 -25.35 6.02 20.37
CA PRO A 82 -24.80 6.16 19.03
C PRO A 82 -23.99 4.93 18.62
N CYS A 83 -23.92 4.69 17.31
CA CYS A 83 -23.06 3.67 16.73
C CYS A 83 -22.26 4.20 15.55
N TYR A 84 -21.17 3.50 15.24
CA TYR A 84 -20.15 3.92 14.29
C TYR A 84 -19.91 2.87 13.23
N ALA A 85 -19.56 3.32 12.02
CA ALA A 85 -19.22 2.44 10.93
C ALA A 85 -17.96 1.62 11.25
N VAL A 86 -17.92 0.39 10.73
CA VAL A 86 -16.79 -0.53 10.91
C VAL A 86 -16.09 -0.73 9.58
N ALA A 87 -14.76 -0.67 9.58
CA ALA A 87 -13.92 -0.99 8.43
C ALA A 87 -12.92 -2.09 8.78
N ALA A 88 -12.32 -2.69 7.76
CA ALA A 88 -11.19 -3.60 7.91
C ALA A 88 -9.93 -3.05 7.23
N PHE A 89 -8.80 -3.18 7.91
CA PHE A 89 -7.48 -3.14 7.28
C PHE A 89 -7.11 -4.52 6.77
N LEU A 90 -7.07 -4.66 5.45
CA LEU A 90 -6.63 -5.90 4.82
C LEU A 90 -5.10 -6.02 4.86
N PRO A 91 -4.55 -7.20 5.21
CA PRO A 91 -3.11 -7.36 5.27
C PRO A 91 -2.49 -7.28 3.87
N PRO A 92 -1.19 -6.96 3.79
CA PRO A 92 -0.42 -6.98 2.55
C PRO A 92 -0.66 -8.23 1.70
N GLY A 93 -0.96 -8.05 0.41
CA GLY A 93 -1.34 -9.12 -0.51
C GLY A 93 -2.82 -9.16 -0.87
N TYR A 94 -3.65 -8.35 -0.21
CA TYR A 94 -5.05 -8.13 -0.56
C TYR A 94 -5.31 -6.69 -1.00
N THR A 95 -6.10 -6.53 -2.05
CA THR A 95 -6.56 -5.23 -2.56
C THR A 95 -8.05 -5.10 -2.29
N ALA A 96 -8.46 -4.02 -1.63
CA ALA A 96 -9.86 -3.74 -1.33
C ALA A 96 -10.65 -3.48 -2.61
N THR A 97 -11.88 -3.98 -2.67
CA THR A 97 -12.79 -3.79 -3.83
C THR A 97 -13.94 -2.83 -3.53
N TYR A 98 -14.18 -2.53 -2.25
CA TYR A 98 -15.08 -1.49 -1.75
C TYR A 98 -14.48 -0.85 -0.50
N SER A 99 -14.77 0.43 -0.27
CA SER A 99 -14.53 1.07 1.02
C SER A 99 -15.73 0.82 1.94
N SER A 100 -15.53 0.89 3.27
CA SER A 100 -16.64 0.83 4.23
C SER A 100 -17.63 1.95 3.95
N ALA A 101 -18.92 1.62 3.92
CA ALA A 101 -19.97 2.58 3.64
C ALA A 101 -20.38 3.31 4.92
N TYR A 102 -20.28 4.63 4.86
CA TYR A 102 -20.71 5.50 5.94
C TYR A 102 -21.21 6.83 5.40
N TRP A 103 -21.98 7.52 6.23
CA TRP A 103 -22.30 8.92 6.06
C TRP A 103 -21.57 9.75 7.11
N GLU A 104 -21.06 10.91 6.71
CA GLU A 104 -20.37 11.85 7.58
C GLU A 104 -20.86 13.28 7.35
N ASN A 105 -20.81 14.09 8.41
CA ASN A 105 -21.11 15.51 8.39
C ASN A 105 -19.88 16.34 7.96
N ASP A 106 -20.08 17.59 7.55
CA ASP A 106 -19.00 18.52 7.16
C ASP A 106 -17.94 18.79 8.26
N LYS A 107 -18.19 18.37 9.51
CA LYS A 107 -17.32 18.60 10.68
C LYS A 107 -16.52 17.37 11.12
N THR A 108 -16.38 16.34 10.29
CA THR A 108 -15.64 15.12 10.68
C THR A 108 -14.13 15.27 10.53
N SER A 109 -13.40 14.76 11.53
CA SER A 109 -11.93 14.73 11.53
C SER A 109 -11.38 13.77 10.47
N LEU A 110 -10.21 14.06 9.91
CA LEU A 110 -9.56 13.19 8.92
C LEU A 110 -9.30 11.80 9.52
N LEU A 111 -9.70 10.74 8.81
CA LEU A 111 -9.36 9.37 9.21
C LEU A 111 -7.83 9.15 9.21
N PRO A 112 -7.28 8.32 10.12
CA PRO A 112 -5.87 7.97 10.11
C PRO A 112 -5.38 7.39 8.76
N LEU A 113 -4.06 7.32 8.55
CA LEU A 113 -3.48 6.89 7.27
C LEU A 113 -3.52 5.35 7.08
N PHE A 114 -4.73 4.80 6.93
CA PHE A 114 -4.99 3.39 6.62
C PHE A 114 -5.93 3.24 5.43
N SER A 115 -6.09 2.01 4.96
CA SER A 115 -7.13 1.62 4.01
C SER A 115 -8.37 1.12 4.75
N TYR A 116 -9.55 1.48 4.26
CA TYR A 116 -10.82 1.26 4.96
C TYR A 116 -11.74 0.32 4.18
N ALA A 117 -11.38 -0.96 4.04
CA ALA A 117 -12.19 -1.90 3.28
C ALA A 117 -13.54 -2.16 3.97
N ALA A 118 -14.60 -2.38 3.18
CA ALA A 118 -15.89 -2.76 3.75
C ALA A 118 -15.81 -4.15 4.40
N VAL A 119 -16.40 -4.29 5.57
CA VAL A 119 -16.41 -5.53 6.38
C VAL A 119 -17.83 -5.85 6.83
N VAL A 120 -18.16 -7.13 6.85
CA VAL A 120 -19.50 -7.67 7.12
C VAL A 120 -19.39 -8.95 7.94
N PHE A 121 -20.50 -9.33 8.59
CA PHE A 121 -20.61 -10.62 9.26
C PHE A 121 -21.44 -11.59 8.41
N TYR A 122 -20.88 -12.74 8.07
CA TYR A 122 -21.52 -13.70 7.17
C TYR A 122 -21.11 -15.12 7.55
N LYS A 123 -22.06 -16.05 7.67
CA LYS A 123 -21.81 -17.45 8.07
C LYS A 123 -20.87 -17.57 9.29
N ASP A 124 -21.22 -16.88 10.37
CA ASP A 124 -20.54 -16.90 11.68
C ASP A 124 -19.06 -16.51 11.65
N ALA A 125 -18.67 -15.69 10.68
CA ALA A 125 -17.33 -15.11 10.62
C ALA A 125 -17.33 -13.72 9.99
N PHE A 126 -16.25 -12.99 10.23
CA PHE A 126 -15.98 -11.73 9.52
C PHE A 126 -15.51 -12.01 8.09
N TYR A 127 -16.06 -11.23 7.16
CA TYR A 127 -15.67 -11.19 5.77
C TYR A 127 -15.44 -9.73 5.37
N ALA A 128 -14.52 -9.50 4.44
CA ALA A 128 -14.24 -8.18 3.92
C ALA A 128 -14.26 -8.18 2.39
N THR A 129 -14.41 -6.99 1.82
CA THR A 129 -14.40 -6.79 0.38
C THR A 129 -12.97 -6.66 -0.13
N GLY A 130 -12.53 -7.63 -0.93
CA GLY A 130 -11.19 -7.58 -1.49
C GLY A 130 -10.84 -8.77 -2.37
N VAL A 131 -9.70 -8.67 -3.03
CA VAL A 131 -9.12 -9.74 -3.85
C VAL A 131 -7.68 -9.98 -3.43
N ARG A 132 -7.30 -11.26 -3.32
CA ARG A 132 -5.91 -11.64 -3.04
C ARG A 132 -5.08 -11.50 -4.31
N VAL A 133 -4.20 -10.51 -4.35
CA VAL A 133 -3.32 -10.21 -5.50
C VAL A 133 -1.92 -10.79 -5.35
N ASP A 134 -1.48 -11.10 -4.12
CA ASP A 134 -0.20 -11.74 -3.85
C ASP A 134 -0.36 -12.81 -2.76
N ARG A 135 0.34 -13.93 -2.93
CA ARG A 135 0.31 -15.06 -1.99
C ARG A 135 1.58 -15.16 -1.15
N GLU A 136 2.53 -14.24 -1.37
CA GLU A 136 3.78 -14.27 -0.65
C GLU A 136 3.62 -13.93 0.83
N LYS A 137 4.13 -14.79 1.70
CA LYS A 137 3.93 -14.74 3.15
C LYS A 137 4.89 -13.81 3.88
N ARG A 138 5.64 -12.96 3.15
CA ARG A 138 6.78 -12.21 3.69
C ARG A 138 6.40 -11.19 4.76
N GLN A 139 5.15 -10.76 4.78
CA GLN A 139 4.62 -9.84 5.79
C GLN A 139 3.55 -10.47 6.70
N GLU A 140 3.31 -11.78 6.62
CA GLU A 140 2.38 -12.47 7.53
C GLU A 140 2.96 -12.49 8.96
N LEU A 141 2.13 -12.11 9.95
CA LEU A 141 2.53 -11.93 11.35
C LEU A 141 2.96 -13.26 11.98
N LYS A 142 2.31 -14.37 11.61
CA LYS A 142 2.69 -15.73 12.03
C LYS A 142 4.17 -16.05 11.76
N GLY A 143 4.76 -15.45 10.73
CA GLY A 143 6.16 -15.63 10.38
C GLY A 143 7.14 -14.68 11.09
N MET A 144 6.66 -13.82 11.99
CA MET A 144 7.46 -12.78 12.65
C MET A 144 7.55 -12.99 14.16
N ASN A 145 8.25 -14.04 14.58
CA ASN A 145 8.49 -14.30 16.01
C ASN A 145 9.29 -13.14 16.63
N MET A 146 8.66 -12.40 17.55
CA MET A 146 9.24 -11.21 18.17
C MET A 146 10.36 -11.50 19.17
N GLU A 147 10.43 -12.70 19.74
CA GLU A 147 11.54 -13.11 20.62
C GLU A 147 12.81 -13.27 19.78
N ILE A 148 12.70 -13.92 18.62
CA ILE A 148 13.81 -14.06 17.67
C ILE A 148 14.23 -12.68 17.15
N VAL A 149 13.28 -11.80 16.81
CA VAL A 149 13.59 -10.42 16.39
C VAL A 149 14.37 -9.68 17.48
N LYS A 150 13.88 -9.68 18.73
CA LYS A 150 14.54 -9.00 19.85
C LYS A 150 15.92 -9.60 20.16
N GLY A 151 16.08 -10.92 20.07
CA GLY A 151 17.36 -11.60 20.22
C GLY A 151 18.37 -11.16 19.14
N ASN A 152 17.96 -11.18 17.87
CA ASN A 152 18.82 -10.77 16.76
C ASN A 152 19.14 -9.27 16.78
N VAL A 153 18.24 -8.41 17.26
CA VAL A 153 18.54 -6.99 17.51
C VAL A 153 19.76 -6.85 18.42
N LYS A 154 19.81 -7.57 19.55
CA LYS A 154 20.95 -7.52 20.49
C LYS A 154 22.26 -7.96 19.81
N ILE A 155 22.20 -8.99 18.98
CA ILE A 155 23.36 -9.49 18.23
C ILE A 155 23.82 -8.44 17.21
N PHE A 156 22.90 -7.88 16.43
CA PHE A 156 23.25 -6.98 15.32
C PHE A 156 23.80 -5.66 15.84
N ARG A 157 23.33 -5.16 16.98
CA ARG A 157 23.93 -3.99 17.65
C ARG A 157 25.40 -4.20 18.02
N LYS A 158 25.76 -5.41 18.46
CA LYS A 158 27.16 -5.77 18.77
C LYS A 158 27.99 -5.94 17.48
N MET A 159 27.38 -6.44 16.41
CA MET A 159 28.05 -6.59 15.11
C MET A 159 28.29 -5.26 14.41
N PHE A 160 27.37 -4.31 14.57
CA PHE A 160 27.38 -3.02 13.87
C PHE A 160 27.31 -1.82 14.83
N PRO A 161 28.23 -1.71 15.80
CA PRO A 161 28.12 -0.76 16.91
C PRO A 161 28.21 0.71 16.47
N LYS A 162 28.77 0.98 15.28
CA LYS A 162 28.94 2.33 14.71
C LYS A 162 27.97 2.64 13.57
N ASN A 163 27.12 1.68 13.16
CA ASN A 163 26.25 1.85 12.02
C ASN A 163 24.89 2.44 12.45
N ARG A 164 24.67 3.73 12.19
CA ARG A 164 23.46 4.44 12.60
C ARG A 164 22.22 3.94 11.86
N LEU A 165 22.38 3.41 10.64
CA LEU A 165 21.29 2.85 9.86
C LEU A 165 20.70 1.62 10.56
N VAL A 166 21.54 0.76 11.15
CA VAL A 166 21.09 -0.39 11.93
C VAL A 166 20.22 0.06 13.11
N GLU A 167 20.62 1.08 13.86
CA GLU A 167 19.81 1.62 14.97
C GLU A 167 18.45 2.18 14.51
N HIS A 168 18.42 2.84 13.35
CA HIS A 168 17.15 3.28 12.77
C HIS A 168 16.25 2.07 12.40
N ILE A 169 16.83 1.00 11.83
CA ILE A 169 16.10 -0.24 11.51
C ILE A 169 15.61 -0.93 12.79
N VAL A 170 16.37 -0.89 13.90
CA VAL A 170 15.91 -1.40 15.21
C VAL A 170 14.63 -0.69 15.65
N SER A 171 14.63 0.65 15.59
CA SER A 171 13.44 1.46 15.93
C SER A 171 12.26 1.09 15.04
N CYS A 172 12.49 0.91 13.73
CA CYS A 172 11.45 0.48 12.80
C CYS A 172 10.87 -0.90 13.16
N ALA A 173 11.70 -1.86 13.54
CA ALA A 173 11.25 -3.22 13.85
C ALA A 173 10.49 -3.31 15.17
N LEU A 174 10.99 -2.62 16.22
CA LEU A 174 10.50 -2.77 17.58
C LEU A 174 9.42 -1.75 17.98
N LEU A 175 9.51 -0.51 17.49
CA LEU A 175 8.57 0.55 17.84
C LEU A 175 7.45 0.68 16.80
N TYR A 176 7.80 0.79 15.51
CA TYR A 176 6.81 0.98 14.44
C TYR A 176 6.24 -0.33 13.89
N GLY A 177 6.76 -1.48 14.35
CA GLY A 177 6.30 -2.80 13.92
C GLY A 177 6.55 -3.12 12.44
N CYS A 178 7.46 -2.40 11.76
CA CYS A 178 7.70 -2.50 10.32
C CYS A 178 8.08 -3.93 9.88
N PRO A 179 7.30 -4.57 9.00
CA PRO A 179 7.59 -5.91 8.49
C PRO A 179 8.95 -6.04 7.81
N ALA A 180 9.38 -5.04 7.03
CA ALA A 180 10.68 -5.08 6.34
C ALA A 180 11.85 -5.03 7.34
N ALA A 181 11.74 -4.20 8.38
CA ALA A 181 12.73 -4.13 9.45
C ALA A 181 12.80 -5.44 10.25
N LYS A 182 11.63 -6.04 10.57
CA LYS A 182 11.58 -7.37 11.19
C LYS A 182 12.22 -8.44 10.31
N ASN A 183 11.98 -8.40 9.00
CA ASN A 183 12.56 -9.33 8.03
C ASN A 183 14.09 -9.26 7.94
N PHE A 184 14.68 -8.06 8.12
CA PHE A 184 16.13 -7.90 8.23
C PHE A 184 16.70 -8.66 9.44
N PHE A 185 16.12 -8.45 10.63
CA PHE A 185 16.55 -9.18 11.83
C PHE A 185 16.22 -10.68 11.78
N LEU A 186 15.21 -11.08 11.03
CA LEU A 186 14.88 -12.49 10.76
C LEU A 186 15.71 -13.10 9.62
N LYS A 187 16.57 -12.31 8.94
CA LYS A 187 17.38 -12.75 7.79
C LYS A 187 16.54 -13.44 6.73
N ARG A 188 15.46 -12.79 6.28
CA ARG A 188 14.57 -13.32 5.23
C ARG A 188 14.05 -12.23 4.31
N TYR A 189 13.67 -12.61 3.09
CA TYR A 189 13.00 -11.74 2.12
C TYR A 189 13.74 -10.41 1.84
N GLU A 190 13.06 -9.28 2.01
CA GLU A 190 13.50 -7.95 1.64
C GLU A 190 14.06 -7.19 2.86
N GLY A 191 15.28 -6.69 2.72
CA GLY A 191 15.96 -5.84 3.69
C GLY A 191 15.77 -4.35 3.37
N PRO A 192 15.42 -3.50 4.36
CA PRO A 192 15.20 -2.07 4.15
C PRO A 192 16.51 -1.27 4.19
N LEU A 193 16.66 -0.28 3.31
CA LEU A 193 17.77 0.67 3.27
C LEU A 193 17.27 2.14 3.34
N PRO A 194 16.59 2.57 4.42
CA PRO A 194 16.10 3.94 4.54
C PRO A 194 17.25 4.94 4.52
N SER A 195 17.20 5.91 3.61
CA SER A 195 18.36 6.77 3.32
C SER A 195 18.05 8.26 3.26
N SER A 196 16.81 8.65 2.99
CA SER A 196 16.47 10.05 2.72
C SER A 196 15.60 10.69 3.81
N PRO A 197 16.07 11.77 4.47
CA PRO A 197 15.26 12.54 5.41
C PRO A 197 14.27 13.50 4.71
N THR A 198 14.46 13.79 3.42
CA THR A 198 13.72 14.82 2.68
C THR A 198 12.95 14.25 1.49
N CYS A 199 11.91 14.97 1.05
CA CYS A 199 11.10 14.58 -0.09
C CYS A 199 10.74 15.83 -0.90
N ASN A 200 10.71 15.69 -2.22
CA ASN A 200 10.24 16.73 -3.14
C ASN A 200 8.76 16.58 -3.53
N ALA A 201 7.98 15.79 -2.78
CA ALA A 201 6.54 15.67 -2.92
C ALA A 201 5.86 16.03 -1.59
N ARG A 202 4.67 16.64 -1.66
CA ARG A 202 3.85 16.98 -0.49
C ARG A 202 2.56 16.17 -0.51
N CYS A 203 2.70 14.84 -0.59
CA CYS A 203 1.55 13.96 -0.79
C CYS A 203 0.50 14.15 0.30
N LEU A 204 -0.78 14.22 -0.08
CA LEU A 204 -1.90 14.37 0.86
C LEU A 204 -1.86 13.29 1.97
N GLY A 205 -1.63 12.02 1.57
CA GLY A 205 -1.53 10.87 2.48
C GLY A 205 -0.10 10.43 2.79
N CYS A 206 0.86 11.35 2.97
CA CYS A 206 2.24 10.97 3.27
C CYS A 206 2.35 10.32 4.66
N ILE A 207 2.71 9.03 4.71
CA ILE A 207 2.79 8.24 5.93
C ILE A 207 3.99 8.55 6.84
N SER A 208 4.97 9.28 6.31
CA SER A 208 6.21 9.64 7.02
C SER A 208 6.28 11.11 7.42
N TYR A 209 5.41 11.95 6.87
CA TYR A 209 5.36 13.37 7.16
C TYR A 209 3.95 13.93 6.89
N GLN A 210 3.31 14.49 7.90
CA GLN A 210 2.07 15.25 7.78
C GLN A 210 2.33 16.66 8.31
N PRO A 211 2.12 17.73 7.52
CA PRO A 211 2.26 19.09 8.03
C PRO A 211 1.11 19.39 9.01
N GLY A 212 1.44 19.96 10.18
CA GLY A 212 0.45 20.36 11.19
C GLY A 212 0.01 19.24 12.14
N LYS A 213 -1.12 19.46 12.84
CA LYS A 213 -1.64 18.56 13.90
C LYS A 213 -2.77 17.62 13.43
N GLY A 214 -3.12 17.61 12.14
CA GLY A 214 -4.36 17.01 11.64
C GLY A 214 -4.38 15.48 11.58
N CYS A 215 -3.24 14.82 11.33
CA CYS A 215 -3.14 13.36 11.31
C CYS A 215 -1.73 12.91 11.70
N SER A 216 -1.65 11.90 12.57
CA SER A 216 -0.36 11.32 12.97
C SER A 216 0.27 10.53 11.84
N VAL A 217 1.58 10.67 11.69
CA VAL A 217 2.38 9.81 10.79
C VAL A 217 2.50 8.41 11.39
N THR A 218 2.43 7.37 10.56
CA THR A 218 2.59 5.99 11.03
C THR A 218 4.06 5.59 11.18
N GLN A 219 4.96 6.23 10.41
CA GLN A 219 6.39 5.90 10.37
C GLN A 219 7.24 7.17 10.14
N PRO A 220 7.67 7.87 11.20
CA PRO A 220 8.49 9.08 11.08
C PRO A 220 9.74 8.89 10.20
N ARG A 221 10.10 9.94 9.45
CA ARG A 221 11.29 9.91 8.59
C ARG A 221 12.58 9.69 9.39
N ILE A 222 13.51 8.95 8.81
CA ILE A 222 14.92 8.96 9.19
C ILE A 222 15.41 10.41 9.26
N LYS A 223 16.21 10.73 10.27
CA LYS A 223 16.63 12.11 10.59
C LYS A 223 18.00 12.48 10.04
N PHE A 224 18.66 11.57 9.33
CA PHE A 224 20.02 11.74 8.81
C PHE A 224 20.14 11.00 7.47
N VAL A 225 21.18 11.34 6.72
CA VAL A 225 21.60 10.58 5.54
C VAL A 225 22.70 9.60 5.99
N PRO A 226 22.48 8.27 5.89
CA PRO A 226 23.52 7.29 6.19
C PRO A 226 24.67 7.41 5.17
N THR A 227 25.89 7.04 5.55
CA THR A 227 27.01 7.02 4.61
C THR A 227 26.86 5.85 3.62
N PRO A 228 27.53 5.91 2.45
CA PRO A 228 27.55 4.79 1.52
C PRO A 228 28.00 3.47 2.16
N GLU A 229 28.95 3.53 3.10
CA GLU A 229 29.50 2.39 3.84
C GLU A 229 28.47 1.81 4.82
N GLU A 230 27.75 2.66 5.56
CA GLU A 230 26.67 2.22 6.47
C GLU A 230 25.58 1.45 5.69
N ILE A 231 25.20 1.96 4.51
CA ILE A 231 24.24 1.31 3.61
C ILE A 231 24.80 -0.02 3.09
N ALA A 232 26.03 0.00 2.58
CA ALA A 232 26.66 -1.17 1.96
C ALA A 232 26.86 -2.31 2.97
N GLU A 233 27.24 -2.00 4.20
CA GLU A 233 27.40 -2.98 5.27
C GLU A 233 26.09 -3.72 5.58
N VAL A 234 24.98 -2.98 5.74
CA VAL A 234 23.64 -3.56 5.95
C VAL A 234 23.23 -4.43 4.77
N ALA A 235 23.42 -3.93 3.55
CA ALA A 235 23.03 -4.63 2.33
C ALA A 235 23.84 -5.91 2.11
N LEU A 236 25.16 -5.86 2.23
CA LEU A 236 26.05 -7.01 2.06
C LEU A 236 25.78 -8.09 3.11
N PHE A 237 25.56 -7.67 4.37
CA PHE A 237 25.16 -8.60 5.42
C PHE A 237 23.84 -9.31 5.06
N HIS A 238 22.81 -8.57 4.65
CA HIS A 238 21.52 -9.17 4.29
C HIS A 238 21.65 -10.11 3.08
N ILE A 239 22.32 -9.67 2.01
CA ILE A 239 22.50 -10.47 0.80
C ILE A 239 23.27 -11.77 1.08
N LYS A 240 24.27 -11.74 1.98
CA LYS A 240 25.03 -12.93 2.38
C LYS A 240 24.15 -13.94 3.14
N ASN A 241 23.22 -13.47 3.95
CA ASN A 241 22.46 -14.32 4.87
C ASN A 241 21.07 -14.71 4.37
N VAL A 242 20.59 -14.11 3.28
CA VAL A 242 19.23 -14.33 2.77
C VAL A 242 19.25 -14.96 1.38
N LYS A 243 18.54 -16.08 1.24
CA LYS A 243 18.31 -16.69 -0.07
C LYS A 243 17.39 -15.81 -0.91
N ASP A 244 17.74 -15.63 -2.19
CA ASP A 244 16.98 -14.78 -3.13
C ASP A 244 16.79 -13.34 -2.59
N ALA A 245 17.81 -12.81 -1.90
CA ALA A 245 17.77 -11.53 -1.20
C ALA A 245 17.34 -10.36 -2.09
N ILE A 246 16.55 -9.48 -1.48
CA ILE A 246 16.25 -8.15 -2.00
C ILE A 246 16.70 -7.14 -0.96
N VAL A 247 17.34 -6.05 -1.38
CA VAL A 247 17.57 -4.88 -0.55
C VAL A 247 16.97 -3.67 -1.24
N SER A 248 16.26 -2.83 -0.49
CA SER A 248 15.44 -1.77 -1.08
C SER A 248 15.65 -0.41 -0.42
N PHE A 249 15.93 0.59 -1.23
CA PHE A 249 15.76 2.00 -0.90
C PHE A 249 14.27 2.40 -1.01
N GLY A 250 13.88 3.49 -0.36
CA GLY A 250 12.51 4.05 -0.40
C GLY A 250 11.54 3.32 0.53
N GLN A 251 11.80 3.36 1.83
CA GLN A 251 10.99 2.75 2.87
C GLN A 251 9.92 3.70 3.42
N GLY A 252 8.93 3.15 4.13
CA GLY A 252 7.85 3.95 4.72
C GLY A 252 8.33 4.96 5.78
N CYS A 253 9.53 4.76 6.34
CA CYS A 253 10.18 5.63 7.30
C CYS A 253 11.19 6.60 6.65
N GLU A 254 11.09 6.91 5.36
CA GLU A 254 11.95 7.90 4.71
C GLU A 254 11.15 8.85 3.79
N GLY A 255 11.82 9.85 3.24
CA GLY A 255 11.31 10.72 2.19
C GLY A 255 11.50 10.13 0.79
N GLU A 256 11.92 10.95 -0.17
CA GLU A 256 12.23 10.49 -1.52
C GLU A 256 13.73 10.12 -1.62
N PRO A 257 14.09 8.85 -1.87
CA PRO A 257 15.50 8.44 -1.96
C PRO A 257 16.31 9.15 -3.05
N LEU A 258 15.68 9.60 -4.14
CA LEU A 258 16.36 10.40 -5.18
C LEU A 258 16.84 11.78 -4.69
N MET A 259 16.48 12.21 -3.47
CA MET A 259 17.05 13.40 -2.85
C MET A 259 18.49 13.22 -2.40
N VAL A 260 18.94 11.98 -2.23
CA VAL A 260 20.30 11.61 -1.82
C VAL A 260 20.96 10.67 -2.84
N SER A 261 20.64 10.86 -4.12
CA SER A 261 21.07 9.97 -5.21
C SER A 261 22.57 9.71 -5.26
N ASP A 262 23.39 10.71 -4.91
CA ASP A 262 24.84 10.60 -4.99
C ASP A 262 25.42 9.69 -3.90
N VAL A 263 24.75 9.64 -2.74
CA VAL A 263 25.05 8.67 -1.68
C VAL A 263 24.62 7.27 -2.12
N LEU A 264 23.44 7.16 -2.73
CA LEU A 264 22.92 5.87 -3.18
C LEU A 264 23.79 5.28 -4.30
N GLU A 265 24.25 6.10 -5.23
CA GLU A 265 25.14 5.70 -6.32
C GLU A 265 26.44 5.08 -5.77
N LYS A 266 27.08 5.77 -4.81
CA LYS A 266 28.27 5.25 -4.12
C LYS A 266 27.98 3.95 -3.37
N ALA A 267 26.86 3.88 -2.66
CA ALA A 267 26.47 2.69 -1.91
C ALA A 267 26.22 1.48 -2.83
N VAL A 268 25.52 1.68 -3.95
CA VAL A 268 25.27 0.64 -4.95
C VAL A 268 26.58 0.13 -5.54
N CYS A 269 27.52 1.04 -5.88
CA CYS A 269 28.87 0.66 -6.32
C CYS A 269 29.61 -0.19 -5.27
N LEU A 270 29.58 0.20 -3.99
CA LEU A 270 30.21 -0.57 -2.91
C LEU A 270 29.56 -1.95 -2.74
N ILE A 271 28.23 -2.04 -2.79
CA ILE A 271 27.51 -3.32 -2.72
C ILE A 271 27.92 -4.21 -3.90
N ARG A 272 27.99 -3.66 -5.11
CA ARG A 272 28.34 -4.41 -6.33
C ARG A 272 29.81 -4.84 -6.38
N LYS A 273 30.71 -4.07 -5.77
CA LYS A 273 32.10 -4.49 -5.53
C LYS A 273 32.16 -5.68 -4.56
N GLY A 274 31.32 -5.70 -3.53
CA GLY A 274 31.27 -6.79 -2.54
C GLY A 274 30.52 -8.04 -3.01
N THR A 275 29.55 -7.90 -3.92
CA THR A 275 28.77 -9.04 -4.44
C THR A 275 28.00 -8.75 -5.73
N SER A 276 27.97 -9.74 -6.63
CA SER A 276 27.06 -9.76 -7.79
C SER A 276 25.67 -10.34 -7.47
N LYS A 277 25.49 -10.90 -6.27
CA LYS A 277 24.22 -11.50 -5.82
C LYS A 277 23.27 -10.42 -5.28
N GLY A 278 22.01 -10.82 -5.07
CA GLY A 278 20.98 -10.00 -4.47
C GLY A 278 20.44 -8.92 -5.41
N LEU A 279 19.12 -8.70 -5.35
CA LEU A 279 18.45 -7.66 -6.13
C LEU A 279 18.47 -6.36 -5.33
N ILE A 280 19.00 -5.29 -5.93
CA ILE A 280 18.94 -3.93 -5.36
C ILE A 280 17.79 -3.19 -6.03
N ASN A 281 16.82 -2.78 -5.23
CA ASN A 281 15.61 -2.10 -5.67
C ASN A 281 15.54 -0.68 -5.10
N LEU A 282 14.90 0.21 -5.86
CA LEU A 282 14.61 1.58 -5.44
C LEU A 282 13.10 1.83 -5.52
N ASN A 283 12.45 1.99 -4.36
CA ASN A 283 11.10 2.53 -4.33
C ASN A 283 11.17 4.07 -4.42
N THR A 284 10.44 4.70 -5.32
CA THR A 284 10.63 6.13 -5.61
C THR A 284 9.35 6.77 -6.17
N ASN A 285 9.25 8.09 -6.10
CA ASN A 285 8.33 8.91 -6.89
C ASN A 285 8.81 9.12 -8.34
N ALA A 286 10.04 8.70 -8.65
CA ALA A 286 10.69 8.78 -9.96
C ALA A 286 10.82 10.21 -10.51
N SER A 287 10.98 11.20 -9.62
CA SER A 287 11.05 12.62 -9.98
C SER A 287 12.32 13.06 -10.72
N LYS A 288 13.40 12.27 -10.71
CA LYS A 288 14.71 12.65 -11.30
C LYS A 288 15.23 11.59 -12.30
N PRO A 289 14.93 11.72 -13.61
CA PRO A 289 15.37 10.77 -14.64
C PRO A 289 16.89 10.55 -14.70
N GLU A 290 17.67 11.61 -14.54
CA GLU A 290 19.12 11.59 -14.66
C GLU A 290 19.75 10.81 -13.49
N ALA A 291 19.21 10.96 -12.29
CA ALA A 291 19.62 10.18 -11.12
C ALA A 291 19.29 8.69 -11.32
N ILE A 292 18.13 8.37 -11.89
CA ILE A 292 17.76 6.98 -12.22
C ILE A 292 18.77 6.37 -13.19
N ILE A 293 19.16 7.09 -14.25
CA ILE A 293 20.17 6.62 -15.21
C ILE A 293 21.50 6.30 -14.51
N ARG A 294 21.97 7.21 -13.64
CA ARG A 294 23.23 6.97 -12.89
C ARG A 294 23.14 5.75 -11.98
N LEU A 295 22.03 5.59 -11.25
CA LEU A 295 21.85 4.45 -10.35
C LEU A 295 21.82 3.11 -11.10
N PHE A 296 21.18 3.04 -12.28
CA PHE A 296 21.24 1.85 -13.12
C PHE A 296 22.66 1.55 -13.61
N ARG A 297 23.43 2.57 -14.03
CA ARG A 297 24.85 2.41 -14.39
C ARG A 297 25.70 1.91 -13.22
N ALA A 298 25.40 2.33 -11.98
CA ALA A 298 26.07 1.85 -10.78
C ALA A 298 25.75 0.39 -10.42
N GLY A 299 24.66 -0.17 -10.96
CA GLY A 299 24.26 -1.57 -10.74
C GLY A 299 22.95 -1.78 -9.98
N LEU A 300 22.08 -0.76 -9.93
CA LEU A 300 20.67 -0.90 -9.53
C LEU A 300 19.95 -1.86 -10.49
N ASN A 301 19.03 -2.69 -9.97
CA ASN A 301 18.35 -3.70 -10.80
C ASN A 301 16.90 -3.35 -11.11
N SER A 302 16.21 -2.70 -10.16
CA SER A 302 14.80 -2.41 -10.32
C SER A 302 14.39 -1.11 -9.65
N ILE A 303 13.29 -0.55 -10.16
CA ILE A 303 12.59 0.55 -9.52
C ILE A 303 11.13 0.18 -9.30
N ARG A 304 10.57 0.70 -8.21
CA ARG A 304 9.13 0.70 -7.93
C ARG A 304 8.63 2.14 -7.85
N VAL A 305 7.83 2.54 -8.83
CA VAL A 305 7.31 3.91 -8.94
C VAL A 305 5.92 3.99 -8.34
N SER A 306 5.72 4.90 -7.39
CA SER A 306 4.41 5.11 -6.76
C SER A 306 3.53 6.05 -7.58
N VAL A 307 2.32 5.60 -7.88
CA VAL A 307 1.34 6.33 -8.69
C VAL A 307 -0.05 6.09 -8.08
N ASN A 308 -0.83 7.15 -7.88
CA ASN A 308 -2.25 7.05 -7.51
C ASN A 308 -3.16 7.12 -8.74
N SER A 309 -2.72 7.82 -9.79
CA SER A 309 -3.46 8.00 -11.04
C SER A 309 -2.53 8.12 -12.25
N PHE A 310 -2.95 7.57 -13.39
CA PHE A 310 -2.32 7.80 -14.70
C PHE A 310 -2.84 9.04 -15.41
N GLN A 311 -3.84 9.72 -14.84
CA GLN A 311 -4.28 11.03 -15.26
C GLN A 311 -3.48 12.10 -14.52
N LYS A 312 -2.70 12.89 -15.28
CA LYS A 312 -1.78 13.92 -14.76
C LYS A 312 -2.41 14.81 -13.69
N THR A 313 -3.62 15.30 -13.93
CA THR A 313 -4.33 16.21 -13.00
C THR A 313 -4.52 15.59 -11.62
N TYR A 314 -4.92 14.32 -11.54
CA TYR A 314 -5.16 13.64 -10.26
C TYR A 314 -3.87 13.17 -9.60
N TYR A 315 -2.84 12.84 -10.39
CA TYR A 315 -1.49 12.61 -9.88
C TYR A 315 -0.95 13.87 -9.17
N GLU A 316 -0.99 15.01 -9.85
CA GLU A 316 -0.41 16.26 -9.35
C GLU A 316 -1.16 16.83 -8.14
N ARG A 317 -2.49 16.66 -8.09
CA ARG A 317 -3.29 17.02 -6.91
C ARG A 317 -2.97 16.16 -5.69
N TYR A 318 -2.71 14.87 -5.87
CA TYR A 318 -2.38 13.99 -4.75
C TYR A 318 -0.92 14.12 -4.29
N TYR A 319 0.04 14.04 -5.20
CA TYR A 319 1.48 14.06 -4.88
C TYR A 319 2.01 15.46 -4.59
N MET A 320 1.35 16.50 -5.11
CA MET A 320 1.75 17.91 -4.98
C MET A 320 3.26 18.09 -5.24
N PRO A 321 3.73 17.73 -6.45
CA PRO A 321 5.15 17.63 -6.75
C PRO A 321 5.83 19.00 -6.65
N GLN A 322 7.06 19.03 -6.15
CA GLN A 322 7.90 20.22 -5.99
C GLN A 322 9.12 20.09 -6.91
N GLY A 323 9.18 20.91 -7.96
CA GLY A 323 10.28 20.87 -8.93
C GLY A 323 10.29 19.66 -9.87
N TYR A 324 9.16 18.95 -10.01
CA TYR A 324 8.95 17.93 -11.05
C TYR A 324 7.47 17.85 -11.44
N SER A 325 7.16 17.13 -12.52
CA SER A 325 5.79 16.84 -12.93
C SER A 325 5.59 15.36 -13.23
N PHE A 326 4.37 14.95 -13.56
CA PHE A 326 4.11 13.57 -14.02
C PHE A 326 4.94 13.21 -15.27
N ARG A 327 5.37 14.19 -16.07
CA ARG A 327 6.24 13.95 -17.24
C ARG A 327 7.58 13.36 -16.84
N GLU A 328 8.20 13.86 -15.78
CA GLU A 328 9.50 13.38 -15.28
C GLU A 328 9.37 11.94 -14.76
N VAL A 329 8.25 11.61 -14.11
CA VAL A 329 7.92 10.24 -13.68
C VAL A 329 7.94 9.27 -14.86
N VAL A 330 7.25 9.60 -15.95
CA VAL A 330 7.21 8.78 -17.17
C VAL A 330 8.58 8.70 -17.84
N LYS A 331 9.35 9.80 -17.88
CA LYS A 331 10.72 9.79 -18.40
C LYS A 331 11.64 8.86 -17.60
N SER A 332 11.55 8.89 -16.27
CA SER A 332 12.32 8.01 -15.38
C SER A 332 11.99 6.54 -15.59
N ILE A 333 10.70 6.21 -15.77
CA ILE A 333 10.26 4.85 -16.12
C ILE A 333 10.89 4.42 -17.45
N GLY A 334 10.80 5.26 -18.48
CA GLY A 334 11.43 4.98 -19.78
C GLY A 334 12.94 4.84 -19.70
N ALA A 335 13.62 5.65 -18.86
CA ALA A 335 15.05 5.55 -18.63
C ALA A 335 15.45 4.22 -17.97
N ALA A 336 14.71 3.80 -16.96
CA ALA A 336 14.90 2.49 -16.32
C ALA A 336 14.73 1.34 -17.30
N LYS A 337 13.68 1.38 -18.16
CA LYS A 337 13.47 0.36 -19.19
C LYS A 337 14.58 0.33 -20.23
N ARG A 338 15.06 1.48 -20.72
CA ARG A 338 16.22 1.55 -21.65
C ARG A 338 17.51 1.01 -21.04
N ALA A 339 17.66 1.12 -19.71
CA ALA A 339 18.77 0.51 -18.99
C ALA A 339 18.60 -1.00 -18.72
N GLY A 340 17.54 -1.64 -19.24
CA GLY A 340 17.24 -3.06 -19.01
C GLY A 340 16.70 -3.36 -17.60
N GLY A 341 16.32 -2.33 -16.84
CA GLY A 341 15.82 -2.44 -15.49
C GLY A 341 14.41 -3.01 -15.38
N PHE A 342 14.12 -3.66 -14.26
CA PHE A 342 12.78 -4.10 -13.93
C PHE A 342 11.97 -2.95 -13.31
N VAL A 343 10.81 -2.64 -13.86
CA VAL A 343 9.95 -1.54 -13.42
C VAL A 343 8.62 -2.07 -12.87
N SER A 344 8.38 -1.80 -11.59
CA SER A 344 7.09 -1.99 -10.95
C SER A 344 6.35 -0.66 -10.80
N ILE A 345 5.04 -0.67 -10.99
CA ILE A 345 4.16 0.43 -10.54
C ILE A 345 3.49 0.03 -9.24
N ASN A 346 3.76 0.80 -8.19
CA ASN A 346 3.04 0.76 -6.93
C ASN A 346 1.76 1.58 -7.08
N TYR A 347 0.71 0.91 -7.57
CA TYR A 347 -0.55 1.55 -7.92
C TYR A 347 -1.43 1.66 -6.68
N LEU A 348 -1.55 2.88 -6.14
CA LEU A 348 -2.34 3.18 -4.96
C LEU A 348 -3.82 3.17 -5.33
N THR A 349 -4.47 2.08 -4.98
CA THR A 349 -5.81 1.70 -5.41
C THR A 349 -6.85 2.15 -4.38
N LEU A 350 -7.84 2.90 -4.84
CA LEU A 350 -9.04 3.27 -4.10
C LEU A 350 -10.27 2.87 -4.93
N PRO A 351 -11.17 2.02 -4.39
CA PRO A 351 -12.43 1.69 -5.04
C PRO A 351 -13.28 2.93 -5.33
N GLY A 352 -13.76 3.02 -6.57
CA GLY A 352 -14.50 4.15 -7.11
C GLY A 352 -13.64 5.20 -7.81
N PHE A 353 -12.31 5.12 -7.70
CA PHE A 353 -11.42 5.96 -8.51
C PHE A 353 -10.69 5.14 -9.57
N ASN A 354 -9.91 4.15 -9.14
CA ASN A 354 -9.02 3.42 -10.03
C ASN A 354 -9.74 2.46 -10.99
N ASP A 355 -10.97 2.07 -10.65
CA ASP A 355 -11.89 1.31 -11.50
C ASP A 355 -12.87 2.19 -12.30
N SER A 356 -12.70 3.52 -12.32
CA SER A 356 -13.44 4.38 -13.25
C SER A 356 -12.97 4.14 -14.70
N GLU A 357 -13.89 4.19 -15.67
CA GLU A 357 -13.54 3.96 -17.08
C GLU A 357 -12.44 4.90 -17.60
N LYS A 358 -12.42 6.17 -17.16
CA LYS A 358 -11.40 7.15 -17.54
C LYS A 358 -10.01 6.80 -17.00
N GLU A 359 -9.94 6.35 -15.76
CA GLU A 359 -8.68 5.94 -15.15
C GLU A 359 -8.19 4.62 -15.75
N VAL A 360 -9.09 3.66 -16.01
CA VAL A 360 -8.79 2.40 -16.71
C VAL A 360 -8.24 2.68 -18.11
N PHE A 361 -8.87 3.58 -18.86
CA PHE A 361 -8.38 4.01 -20.18
C PHE A 361 -6.97 4.61 -20.10
N SER A 362 -6.73 5.46 -19.11
CA SER A 362 -5.42 6.11 -18.90
C SER A 362 -4.33 5.10 -18.50
N LEU A 363 -4.67 4.13 -17.65
CA LEU A 363 -3.79 3.01 -17.30
C LEU A 363 -3.40 2.22 -18.56
N LYS A 364 -4.36 1.81 -19.39
CA LYS A 364 -4.08 1.04 -20.61
C LYS A 364 -3.15 1.79 -21.56
N LYS A 365 -3.46 3.06 -21.84
CA LYS A 365 -2.60 3.94 -22.66
C LYS A 365 -1.19 4.06 -22.10
N PHE A 366 -1.04 4.04 -20.77
CA PHE A 366 0.26 4.04 -20.13
C PHE A 366 0.98 2.69 -20.32
N LEU A 367 0.29 1.56 -20.15
CA LEU A 367 0.86 0.22 -20.32
C LEU A 367 1.36 0.01 -21.76
N ASP A 368 0.55 0.40 -22.75
CA ASP A 368 0.89 0.29 -24.17
C ASP A 368 2.17 1.05 -24.54
N LYS A 369 2.50 2.12 -23.80
CA LYS A 369 3.64 3.00 -24.09
C LYS A 369 4.92 2.64 -23.33
N THR A 370 4.80 2.07 -22.14
CA THR A 370 5.93 1.99 -21.20
C THR A 370 6.49 0.59 -21.03
N ASN A 371 5.72 -0.45 -21.38
CA ASN A 371 6.12 -1.85 -21.25
C ASN A 371 6.75 -2.15 -19.88
N ILE A 372 6.12 -1.64 -18.80
CA ILE A 372 6.50 -1.95 -17.43
C ILE A 372 6.37 -3.45 -17.16
N ASP A 373 7.06 -3.94 -16.13
CA ASP A 373 7.14 -5.37 -15.86
C ASP A 373 6.12 -5.84 -14.83
N MET A 374 5.64 -4.94 -13.95
CA MET A 374 4.76 -5.32 -12.86
C MET A 374 3.80 -4.21 -12.40
N ILE A 375 2.57 -4.58 -12.05
CA ILE A 375 1.69 -3.77 -11.20
C ILE A 375 1.62 -4.38 -9.79
N GLN A 376 1.92 -3.56 -8.79
CA GLN A 376 1.66 -3.84 -7.38
C GLN A 376 0.35 -3.14 -6.99
N TRP A 377 -0.71 -3.92 -6.75
CA TRP A 377 -2.06 -3.43 -6.44
C TRP A 377 -2.18 -3.10 -4.95
N ARG A 378 -1.71 -1.93 -4.55
CA ARG A 378 -1.66 -1.51 -3.15
C ARG A 378 -2.93 -0.77 -2.78
N ASN A 379 -3.43 -0.95 -1.56
CA ASN A 379 -4.49 -0.07 -1.08
C ASN A 379 -3.95 1.34 -0.85
N LEU A 380 -4.73 2.34 -1.21
CA LEU A 380 -4.49 3.72 -0.79
C LEU A 380 -4.76 3.83 0.71
N ASN A 381 -3.78 4.35 1.45
CA ASN A 381 -3.89 4.59 2.89
C ASN A 381 -4.25 6.05 3.16
N TYR A 382 -5.48 6.43 2.85
CA TYR A 382 -5.99 7.78 3.04
C TYR A 382 -7.51 7.76 3.18
N ASP A 383 -8.07 8.76 3.84
CA ASP A 383 -9.51 8.94 3.97
C ASP A 383 -10.17 8.98 2.58
N PRO A 384 -11.08 8.04 2.25
CA PRO A 384 -11.70 7.97 0.93
C PRO A 384 -12.45 9.24 0.55
N MET A 385 -13.19 9.84 1.48
CA MET A 385 -14.05 10.99 1.18
C MET A 385 -13.22 12.24 0.96
N VAL A 386 -12.23 12.48 1.83
CA VAL A 386 -11.28 13.59 1.66
C VAL A 386 -10.43 13.41 0.40
N TYR A 387 -10.09 12.18 0.02
CA TYR A 387 -9.42 11.92 -1.27
C TYR A 387 -10.25 12.45 -2.45
N PHE A 388 -11.53 12.07 -2.54
CA PHE A 388 -12.40 12.51 -3.62
C PHE A 388 -12.58 14.04 -3.62
N GLU A 389 -12.78 14.65 -2.44
CA GLU A 389 -12.87 16.10 -2.27
C GLU A 389 -11.61 16.81 -2.79
N LYS A 390 -10.42 16.46 -2.27
CA LYS A 390 -9.16 17.11 -2.63
C LYS A 390 -8.78 16.89 -4.09
N LEU A 391 -9.18 15.77 -4.66
CA LEU A 391 -8.98 15.51 -6.09
C LEU A 391 -10.07 16.14 -6.96
N GLY A 392 -11.11 16.76 -6.38
CA GLY A 392 -12.21 17.38 -7.12
C GLY A 392 -13.04 16.39 -7.93
N ILE A 393 -13.16 15.16 -7.44
CA ILE A 393 -13.94 14.08 -8.05
C ILE A 393 -15.38 14.21 -7.57
N LYS A 394 -16.33 14.20 -8.50
CA LYS A 394 -17.78 14.30 -8.18
C LYS A 394 -18.43 12.92 -8.30
N PRO A 395 -19.25 12.49 -7.32
CA PRO A 395 -20.03 11.24 -7.40
C PRO A 395 -20.91 11.18 -8.66
N GLY A 396 -21.22 9.98 -9.15
CA GLY A 396 -22.14 9.75 -10.27
C GLY A 396 -21.64 10.14 -11.67
N LYS A 397 -20.43 10.68 -11.81
CA LYS A 397 -19.93 11.16 -13.11
C LYS A 397 -19.34 10.10 -14.01
N ASP A 398 -18.72 9.07 -13.43
CA ASP A 398 -17.96 8.08 -14.18
C ASP A 398 -18.48 6.68 -13.87
N ARG A 399 -18.67 5.87 -14.92
CA ARG A 399 -18.99 4.46 -14.77
C ARG A 399 -17.79 3.73 -14.17
N MET A 400 -18.06 2.89 -13.18
CA MET A 400 -17.06 2.08 -12.49
C MET A 400 -17.17 0.62 -12.91
N ILE A 401 -16.07 0.00 -13.31
CA ILE A 401 -16.06 -1.40 -13.74
C ILE A 401 -15.86 -2.39 -12.58
N GLY A 402 -15.39 -1.91 -11.41
CA GLY A 402 -14.97 -2.73 -10.29
C GLY A 402 -13.47 -3.04 -10.30
N ILE A 403 -12.80 -2.91 -9.15
CA ILE A 403 -11.37 -3.21 -8.98
C ILE A 403 -11.02 -4.67 -9.37
N ASP A 404 -11.84 -5.65 -9.00
CA ASP A 404 -11.57 -7.05 -9.33
C ASP A 404 -11.69 -7.30 -10.84
N VAL A 405 -12.67 -6.68 -11.50
CA VAL A 405 -12.86 -6.71 -12.96
C VAL A 405 -11.70 -6.03 -13.65
N LEU A 406 -11.26 -4.86 -13.17
CA LEU A 406 -10.06 -4.17 -13.66
C LEU A 406 -8.85 -5.09 -13.62
N ILE A 407 -8.57 -5.72 -12.47
CA ILE A 407 -7.42 -6.61 -12.31
C ILE A 407 -7.50 -7.80 -13.28
N LYS A 408 -8.68 -8.44 -13.41
CA LYS A 408 -8.92 -9.54 -14.35
C LYS A 408 -8.70 -9.10 -15.81
N LYS A 409 -9.18 -7.90 -16.16
CA LYS A 409 -9.08 -7.33 -17.51
C LYS A 409 -7.63 -7.04 -17.88
N VAL A 410 -6.87 -6.39 -16.99
CA VAL A 410 -5.44 -6.12 -17.23
C VAL A 410 -4.65 -7.42 -17.35
N LYS A 411 -4.91 -8.42 -16.50
CA LYS A 411 -4.27 -9.75 -16.60
C LYS A 411 -4.53 -10.43 -17.95
N LYS A 412 -5.76 -10.31 -18.47
CA LYS A 412 -6.15 -10.91 -19.75
C LYS A 412 -5.51 -10.19 -20.93
N GLU A 413 -5.47 -8.87 -20.91
CA GLU A 413 -4.99 -8.05 -22.03
C GLU A 413 -3.47 -7.90 -22.07
N TYR A 414 -2.80 -7.98 -20.90
CA TYR A 414 -1.35 -7.87 -20.77
C TYR A 414 -0.77 -9.10 -20.05
N PRO A 415 -0.81 -10.30 -20.66
CA PRO A 415 -0.45 -11.56 -20.00
C PRO A 415 1.02 -11.64 -19.53
N GLN A 416 1.91 -10.85 -20.13
CA GLN A 416 3.31 -10.73 -19.74
C GLN A 416 3.53 -9.87 -18.48
N LEU A 417 2.53 -9.08 -18.08
CA LEU A 417 2.62 -8.15 -16.96
C LEU A 417 2.50 -8.92 -15.64
N MET A 418 3.49 -8.77 -14.76
CA MET A 418 3.41 -9.34 -13.43
C MET A 418 2.38 -8.59 -12.58
N HIS A 419 1.68 -9.33 -11.73
CA HIS A 419 0.77 -8.76 -10.74
C HIS A 419 1.13 -9.25 -9.34
N GLY A 420 1.10 -8.35 -8.35
CA GLY A 420 1.38 -8.73 -6.98
C GLY A 420 1.25 -7.57 -6.01
N TYR A 421 2.00 -7.64 -4.91
CA TYR A 421 1.97 -6.66 -3.83
C TYR A 421 3.37 -6.28 -3.31
N PHE A 422 4.37 -7.11 -3.60
CA PHE A 422 5.74 -6.99 -3.11
C PHE A 422 6.76 -6.92 -4.24
N ASN A 423 7.92 -6.34 -3.95
CA ASN A 423 9.07 -6.35 -4.87
C ASN A 423 9.52 -7.78 -5.15
N PRO A 424 9.62 -8.21 -6.42
CA PRO A 424 9.98 -9.56 -6.78
C PRO A 424 11.50 -9.77 -6.71
N SER A 425 11.95 -10.94 -6.26
CA SER A 425 13.36 -11.33 -6.34
C SER A 425 13.73 -11.76 -7.76
N PHE A 426 15.03 -11.86 -8.07
CA PHE A 426 15.48 -12.38 -9.37
C PHE A 426 14.84 -13.72 -9.74
N LYS A 427 14.71 -14.64 -8.76
CA LYS A 427 14.06 -15.92 -8.98
C LYS A 427 12.58 -15.78 -9.35
N LYS A 428 11.85 -14.87 -8.70
CA LYS A 428 10.43 -14.61 -9.00
C LYS A 428 10.28 -13.98 -10.39
N ILE A 429 11.16 -13.04 -10.75
CA ILE A 429 11.22 -12.44 -12.09
C ILE A 429 11.47 -13.51 -13.17
N LYS A 430 12.51 -14.34 -13.00
CA LYS A 430 12.86 -15.42 -13.95
C LYS A 430 11.70 -16.41 -14.13
N ARG A 431 11.09 -16.85 -13.03
CA ARG A 431 9.92 -17.76 -13.08
C ARG A 431 8.75 -17.16 -13.85
N SER A 432 8.47 -15.87 -13.65
CA SER A 432 7.38 -15.22 -14.36
C SER A 432 7.61 -15.16 -15.87
N LYS A 433 8.84 -14.90 -16.31
CA LYS A 433 9.18 -14.88 -17.75
C LYS A 433 9.01 -16.25 -18.40
N ASN A 434 9.35 -17.33 -17.69
CA ASN A 434 9.22 -18.69 -18.23
C ASN A 434 7.76 -19.16 -18.34
N ASN A 435 6.86 -18.65 -17.50
CA ASN A 435 5.44 -19.02 -17.52
C ASN A 435 4.64 -18.34 -18.65
N VAL A 436 5.23 -17.40 -19.39
CA VAL A 436 4.58 -16.68 -20.51
C VAL A 436 4.98 -17.29 -21.86
N LEU A 437 5.98 -18.18 -21.88
CA LEU A 437 6.49 -18.84 -23.09
C LEU A 437 5.79 -20.18 -23.39
N TYR A 438 4.69 -20.47 -22.69
CA TYR A 438 3.75 -21.58 -22.89
C TYR A 438 2.34 -21.01 -22.84
#